data_AF-A0A1G1K5P3-F1
#
_entry.id   AF-A0A1G1K5P3-F1
#
_cell.length_a   1.000
_cell.length_b   1.000
_cell.length_c   1.000
_cell.angle_alpha   90.00
_cell.angle_beta   90.00
_cell.angle_gamma   90.00
#
_symmetry.space_group_name_H-M   'P 1'
#
loop_
_entity.id
_entity.type
_entity.pdbx_description
1 polymer ?
#
loop_
_entity_poly.entity_id
_entity_poly.type
_entity_poly.pdbx_seq_one_letter_code
_entity_poly.pdbx_strand_id
1 'polypeptide(L)' 'MKIFLDENMPHDLVEDIRAKGYATESVHTLGIVGVKNGELYRIVQDEYDLLFTKDAGFNEWAKRIKVDHRIKFVFVTSP' A
#
# COMPACT_ATOMS: atom_id res chain seq x y z
N MET A 1 12.37 -6.27 3.19
CA MET A 1 11.26 -5.32 3.35
C MET A 1 10.24 -5.61 2.25
N LYS A 2 8.97 -5.75 2.61
CA LYS A 2 7.85 -5.94 1.68
C LYS A 2 7.07 -4.65 1.52
N ILE A 3 6.92 -4.19 0.28
CA ILE A 3 6.23 -2.95 -0.08
C ILE A 3 4.92 -3.29 -0.80
N PHE A 4 3.85 -2.60 -0.45
CA PHE A 4 2.58 -2.67 -1.14
C PHE A 4 2.25 -1.32 -1.78
N LEU A 5 1.81 -1.34 -3.04
CA LEU A 5 1.36 -0.15 -3.76
C LEU A 5 -0.16 -0.19 -3.96
N ASP A 6 -0.84 0.87 -3.54
CA ASP A 6 -2.26 1.05 -3.74
C ASP A 6 -2.63 1.24 -5.24
N GLU A 7 -3.92 1.16 -5.57
CA GLU A 7 -4.41 1.19 -6.96
C GLU A 7 -4.11 2.50 -7.70
N ASN A 8 -3.91 3.58 -6.94
CA ASN A 8 -3.62 4.93 -7.43
C ASN A 8 -2.11 5.21 -7.63
N MET A 9 -1.26 4.21 -7.42
CA MET A 9 0.16 4.29 -7.70
C MET A 9 0.46 3.92 -9.16
N PRO A 10 1.51 4.51 -9.79
CA PRO A 10 1.94 4.11 -11.13
C PRO A 10 2.25 2.61 -11.20
N HIS A 11 1.79 1.96 -12.27
CA HIS A 11 1.92 0.50 -12.42
C HIS A 11 3.38 0.05 -12.63
N ASP A 12 4.14 0.84 -13.38
CA ASP A 12 5.57 0.65 -13.66
C ASP A 12 6.44 0.73 -12.41
N LEU A 13 5.98 1.44 -11.39
CA LEU A 13 6.70 1.58 -10.12
C LEU A 13 6.95 0.23 -9.41
N VAL A 14 6.11 -0.79 -9.64
CA VAL A 14 6.35 -2.13 -9.08
C VAL A 14 7.68 -2.69 -9.57
N GLU A 15 7.93 -2.64 -10.88
CA GLU A 15 9.13 -3.18 -11.50
C GLU A 15 10.36 -2.35 -11.12
N ASP A 16 10.23 -1.03 -11.06
CA ASP A 16 11.31 -0.13 -10.62
C ASP A 16 11.75 -0.40 -9.17
N ILE A 17 10.80 -0.68 -8.28
CA ILE A 17 11.12 -0.99 -6.87
C ILE A 17 11.68 -2.42 -6.76
N ARG A 18 11.16 -3.39 -7.51
CA ARG A 18 11.71 -4.76 -7.57
C ARG A 18 13.15 -4.77 -8.08
N ALA A 19 13.46 -3.96 -9.10
CA ALA A 19 14.82 -3.80 -9.63
C ALA A 19 15.81 -3.26 -8.58
N LYS A 20 15.32 -2.58 -7.54
CA LYS A 20 16.11 -2.14 -6.37
C LYS A 20 16.25 -3.20 -5.28
N GLY A 21 15.72 -4.41 -5.48
CA GLY A 21 15.84 -5.54 -4.57
C GLY A 21 14.76 -5.63 -3.49
N TYR A 22 13.67 -4.86 -3.58
CA TYR A 22 12.58 -4.93 -2.61
C TYR A 22 11.43 -5.79 -3.14
N ALA A 23 10.94 -6.71 -2.29
CA ALA A 23 9.72 -7.47 -2.57
C ALA A 23 8.53 -6.51 -2.62
N THR A 24 7.90 -6.38 -3.78
CA THR A 24 6.87 -5.37 -4.03
C THR A 24 5.70 -5.97 -4.77
N GLU A 25 4.50 -5.70 -4.28
CA GLU A 25 3.22 -6.02 -4.93
C GLU A 25 2.35 -4.76 -4.99
N SER A 26 1.29 -4.81 -5.80
CA SER A 26 0.27 -3.78 -5.87
C SER A 26 -1.13 -4.38 -5.89
N VAL A 27 -2.15 -3.55 -5.72
CA VAL A 27 -3.55 -3.91 -5.94
C VAL A 27 -3.74 -4.60 -7.31
N HIS A 28 -3.02 -4.12 -8.33
CA HIS A 28 -3.08 -4.65 -9.69
C HIS A 28 -2.35 -5.98 -9.83
N THR A 29 -1.16 -6.16 -9.24
CA THR A 29 -0.44 -7.44 -9.34
C THR A 29 -1.13 -8.57 -8.59
N LEU A 30 -1.84 -8.24 -7.51
CA LEU A 30 -2.65 -9.21 -6.76
C LEU A 30 -4.06 -9.43 -7.35
N GLY A 31 -4.47 -8.64 -8.35
CA GLY A 31 -5.79 -8.76 -8.97
C GLY A 31 -6.96 -8.40 -8.06
N ILE A 32 -6.75 -7.51 -7.09
CA ILE A 32 -7.74 -7.12 -6.05
C ILE A 32 -8.25 -5.68 -6.25
N VAL A 33 -8.36 -5.22 -7.50
CA VAL A 33 -8.80 -3.85 -7.84
C VAL A 33 -10.21 -3.58 -7.30
N GLY A 34 -10.43 -2.36 -6.75
CA GLY A 34 -11.72 -1.94 -6.20
C GLY A 34 -12.04 -2.49 -4.81
N VAL A 35 -11.06 -3.11 -4.13
CA VAL A 35 -11.24 -3.56 -2.74
C VAL A 35 -11.41 -2.36 -1.80
N LYS A 36 -12.25 -2.50 -0.78
CA LYS A 36 -12.49 -1.41 0.18
C LYS A 36 -11.29 -1.22 1.13
N ASN A 37 -11.05 0.00 1.60
CA ASN A 37 -9.92 0.36 2.47
C ASN A 37 -9.72 -0.58 3.68
N GLY A 38 -10.80 -0.93 4.40
CA GLY A 38 -10.71 -1.83 5.56
C GLY A 38 -10.45 -3.30 5.20
N GLU A 39 -10.73 -3.72 3.97
CA GLU A 39 -10.38 -5.03 3.45
C GLU A 39 -8.96 -5.05 2.90
N LEU A 40 -8.54 -3.99 2.19
CA LEU A 40 -7.15 -3.81 1.78
C LEU A 40 -6.21 -3.90 2.97
N TYR A 41 -6.53 -3.18 4.05
CA TYR A 41 -5.77 -3.21 5.30
C TYR A 41 -5.61 -4.62 5.86
N ARG A 42 -6.69 -5.41 5.90
CA ARG A 42 -6.65 -6.78 6.42
C ARG A 42 -5.75 -7.69 5.60
N ILE A 43 -5.66 -7.46 4.29
CA ILE A 43 -4.77 -8.20 3.39
C ILE A 43 -3.30 -7.86 3.68
N VAL A 44 -3.00 -6.57 3.92
CA VAL A 44 -1.61 -6.12 3.95
C VAL A 44 -0.97 -6.04 5.35
N GLN A 45 -1.77 -5.89 6.41
CA GLN A 45 -1.28 -5.51 7.75
C GLN A 45 -0.24 -6.44 8.35
N ASP A 46 -0.31 -7.75 8.04
CA ASP A 46 0.56 -8.78 8.63
C ASP A 46 1.73 -9.15 7.72
N GLU A 47 1.60 -8.90 6.41
CA GLU A 47 2.56 -9.35 5.41
C GLU A 47 3.52 -8.26 4.93
N TYR A 48 3.11 -7.00 4.99
CA TYR A 48 3.85 -5.89 4.38
C TYR A 48 4.38 -4.93 5.45
N ASP A 49 5.55 -4.35 5.16
CA ASP A 49 6.18 -3.37 6.03
C ASP A 49 5.75 -1.94 5.67
N LEU A 50 5.48 -1.67 4.39
CA LEU A 50 5.07 -0.36 3.87
C LEU A 50 3.87 -0.47 2.93
N LEU A 51 2.91 0.44 3.04
CA LEU A 51 1.87 0.69 2.04
C LEU A 51 1.98 2.12 1.51
N PHE A 52 2.14 2.27 0.20
CA PHE A 52 2.12 3.57 -0.49
C PHE A 52 0.75 3.82 -1.08
N THR A 53 0.20 5.01 -0.84
CA THR A 53 -1.11 5.41 -1.36
C THR A 53 -1.15 6.91 -1.67
N LYS A 54 -1.89 7.29 -2.71
CA LYS A 54 -2.33 8.67 -2.99
C LYS A 54 -3.75 8.95 -2.51
N ASP A 55 -4.45 7.98 -1.92
CA ASP A 55 -5.80 8.16 -1.39
C ASP A 55 -5.75 8.86 -0.03
N ALA A 56 -6.12 10.13 -0.02
CA ALA A 56 -6.22 10.92 1.20
C ALA A 56 -7.27 10.35 2.17
N GLY A 57 -8.37 9.78 1.66
CA GLY A 57 -9.40 9.13 2.46
C GLY A 57 -8.87 7.88 3.15
N PHE A 58 -8.11 7.03 2.44
CA PHE A 58 -7.40 5.90 3.03
C PHE A 58 -6.40 6.38 4.10
N ASN A 59 -5.58 7.39 3.80
CA ASN A 59 -4.59 7.91 4.75
C ASN A 59 -5.23 8.44 6.05
N GLU A 60 -6.32 9.21 5.93
CA GLU A 60 -7.06 9.70 7.11
C GLU A 60 -7.76 8.57 7.87
N TRP A 61 -8.27 7.56 7.16
CA TRP A 61 -8.81 6.35 7.79
C TRP A 61 -7.73 5.57 8.54
N ALA A 62 -6.56 5.36 7.93
CA ALA A 62 -5.42 4.65 8.49
C ALA A 62 -4.89 5.32 9.77
N LYS A 63 -4.81 6.65 9.81
CA LYS A 63 -4.45 7.43 11.01
C LYS A 63 -5.39 7.21 12.21
N ARG A 64 -6.63 6.75 11.97
CA ARG A 64 -7.61 6.49 13.04
C ARG A 64 -7.51 5.08 13.61
N ILE A 65 -6.74 4.19 12.97
CA ILE A 65 -6.49 2.84 13.47
C ILE A 65 -5.63 2.98 14.74
N LYS A 66 -6.18 2.58 15.88
CA LYS A 66 -5.51 2.63 17.20
C LYS A 66 -4.81 1.32 17.57
N VAL A 67 -4.87 0.33 16.68
CA VAL A 67 -4.26 -0.98 16.89
C VAL A 67 -2.79 -0.87 16.50
N ASP A 68 -1.90 -1.43 17.32
CA ASP A 68 -0.49 -1.53 16.95
C ASP A 68 -0.37 -2.49 15.76
N HIS A 69 0.17 -1.98 14.65
CA HIS A 69 0.34 -2.75 13.42
C HIS A 69 1.74 -2.54 12.87
N ARG A 70 2.30 -3.61 12.32
CA ARG A 70 3.66 -3.60 11.77
C ARG A 70 3.78 -2.71 10.54
N ILE A 71 2.73 -2.65 9.72
CA ILE A 71 2.72 -1.90 8.47
C ILE A 71 2.80 -0.38 8.72
N LYS A 72 3.58 0.35 7.93
CA LYS A 72 3.58 1.82 7.93
C LYS A 72 2.93 2.34 6.65
N PHE A 73 2.13 3.37 6.80
CA PHE A 73 1.47 4.04 5.68
C PHE A 73 2.29 5.22 5.19
N VAL A 74 2.50 5.27 3.88
CA VAL A 74 3.20 6.35 3.19
C VAL A 74 2.22 7.03 2.26
N PHE A 75 1.78 8.23 2.65
CA PHE A 75 0.96 9.06 1.79
C PHE A 75 1.84 9.80 0.79
N VAL A 76 1.60 9.56 -0.50
CA VAL A 76 2.36 10.15 -1.60
C VAL A 76 1.61 11.35 -2.13
N THR A 77 2.23 12.52 -2.06
CA THR A 77 1.76 13.73 -2.74
C THR A 77 2.58 13.95 -4.00
N SER A 78 1.94 14.49 -5.04
CA SER A 78 2.64 15.07 -6.19
C SER A 78 2.52 16.60 -6.10
N PRO A 79 3.53 17.37 -6.54
CA PRO A 79 3.44 18.82 -6.62
C PRO A 79 2.28 19.29 -7.49
#